data_AF-A0AAU4IF54-F1
#
_entry.id   AF-A0AAU4IF54-F1
#
_cell.length_a   1.000
_cell.length_b   1.000
_cell.length_c   1.000
_cell.angle_alpha   90.00
_cell.angle_beta   90.00
_cell.angle_gamma   90.00
#
_symmetry.space_group_name_H-M   'P 1'
#
loop_
_entity.id
_entity.type
_entity.pdbx_description
1 polymer ?
#
loop_
_entity_poly.entity_id
_entity_poly.type
_entity_poly.pdbx_seq_one_letter_code
_entity_poly.pdbx_strand_id
1 'polypeptide(L)'
;MQRTHRVDVRYSVIEKRSILAEARRLGLAAAHLVGAIVMTYLHGDFEIPGQRTSFDDLIDELAALRAEIAPIGKNVNQIAYKLNAGGRPHPVDSAVLAQAERVLALARTAAEAIDLASHQAATSKRAA
;
A
#
# COMPACT_ATOMS: atom_id res chain seq x y z
N MET A 1 35.67 -5.56 -15.51
CA MET A 1 35.02 -6.58 -16.36
C MET A 1 34.28 -5.88 -17.50
N GLN A 2 34.39 -6.40 -18.72
CA GLN A 2 33.69 -5.85 -19.89
C GLN A 2 32.23 -6.34 -19.90
N ARG A 3 31.25 -5.46 -20.12
CA ARG A 3 29.84 -5.82 -20.28
C ARG A 3 29.57 -6.18 -21.74
N THR A 4 29.37 -7.47 -22.03
CA THR A 4 29.24 -8.01 -23.40
C THR A 4 27.81 -8.41 -23.80
N HIS A 5 26.90 -8.59 -22.83
CA HIS A 5 25.51 -8.95 -23.09
C HIS A 5 24.66 -7.71 -23.43
N ARG A 6 23.71 -7.86 -24.35
CA ARG A 6 22.84 -6.77 -24.84
C ARG A 6 21.37 -7.14 -24.65
N VAL A 7 20.56 -6.13 -24.30
CA VAL A 7 19.09 -6.18 -24.31
C VAL A 7 18.60 -5.16 -25.33
N ASP A 8 17.75 -5.59 -26.26
CA ASP A 8 17.22 -4.75 -27.33
C ASP A 8 15.79 -4.28 -27.00
N VAL A 9 15.50 -3.00 -27.23
CA VAL A 9 14.15 -2.42 -27.03
C VAL A 9 13.80 -1.49 -28.19
N ARG A 10 12.51 -1.42 -28.53
CA ARG A 10 12.01 -0.53 -29.60
C ARG A 10 11.28 0.65 -28.98
N TYR A 11 11.63 1.84 -29.46
CA TYR A 11 10.98 3.10 -29.08
C TYR A 11 10.25 3.69 -30.27
N SER A 12 9.12 4.34 -30.00
CA SER A 12 8.52 5.29 -30.92
C SER A 12 9.47 6.47 -31.18
N VAL A 13 9.16 7.25 -32.22
CA VAL A 13 9.91 8.46 -32.58
C VAL A 13 9.90 9.48 -31.43
N ILE A 14 8.76 9.62 -30.75
CA ILE A 14 8.59 10.56 -29.63
C ILE A 14 9.46 10.13 -28.44
N GLU A 15 9.37 8.86 -28.03
CA GLU A 15 10.16 8.33 -26.92
C GLU A 15 11.66 8.46 -27.18
N LYS A 16 12.11 8.09 -28.38
CA LYS A 16 13.53 8.23 -28.77
C LYS A 16 14.00 9.68 -28.67
N ARG A 17 13.18 10.64 -29.11
CA ARG A 17 13.51 12.06 -29.05
C ARG A 17 13.62 12.55 -27.60
N SER A 18 12.69 12.14 -26.73
CA SER A 18 12.72 12.48 -25.31
C SER A 18 13.97 11.91 -24.62
N ILE A 19 14.29 10.64 -24.84
CA ILE A 19 15.49 9.99 -24.27
C ILE A 19 16.77 10.69 -24.73
N LEU A 20 16.88 11.02 -26.02
CA LEU A 20 18.06 11.72 -26.56
C LEU A 20 18.21 13.14 -26.01
N ALA A 21 17.10 13.85 -25.83
CA ALA A 21 17.11 15.19 -25.26
C ALA A 21 17.59 15.16 -23.80
N GLU A 22 17.06 14.23 -23.01
CA GLU A 22 17.44 14.09 -21.60
C GLU A 22 18.87 13.60 -21.42
N ALA A 23 19.30 12.61 -22.21
CA ALA A 23 20.67 12.13 -22.18
C ALA A 23 21.66 13.27 -22.51
N ARG A 24 21.32 14.13 -23.48
CA ARG A 24 22.12 15.31 -23.82
C ARG A 24 22.17 16.32 -22.68
N ARG A 25 21.02 16.58 -22.03
CA ARG A 25 20.94 17.48 -20.87
C ARG A 25 21.86 17.02 -19.73
N LEU A 26 21.99 15.70 -19.55
CA LEU A 26 22.83 15.07 -18.54
C LEU A 26 24.28 14.79 -19.00
N GLY A 27 24.62 15.06 -20.25
CA GLY A 27 25.95 14.76 -20.81
C GLY A 27 26.24 13.26 -20.96
N LEU A 28 25.21 12.42 -21.06
CA LEU A 28 25.30 10.97 -21.15
C LEU A 28 24.98 10.47 -22.56
N ALA A 29 25.48 9.29 -22.90
CA ALA A 29 24.95 8.53 -24.02
C ALA A 29 23.53 8.03 -23.69
N ALA A 30 22.63 8.01 -24.68
CA ALA A 30 21.25 7.55 -24.46
C ALA A 30 21.18 6.12 -23.91
N ALA A 31 22.00 5.20 -24.43
CA ALA A 31 22.08 3.84 -23.92
C ALA A 31 22.59 3.79 -22.48
N HIS A 32 23.50 4.71 -22.11
CA HIS A 32 23.98 4.82 -20.74
C HIS A 32 22.89 5.32 -19.80
N LEU A 33 22.11 6.34 -20.21
CA LEU A 33 20.98 6.83 -19.42
C LEU A 33 19.95 5.73 -19.15
N VAL A 34 19.51 5.03 -20.19
CA VAL A 34 18.53 3.93 -20.07
C VAL A 34 19.08 2.82 -19.19
N GLY A 35 20.32 2.38 -19.44
CA GLY A 35 20.96 1.33 -18.65
C GLY A 35 21.14 1.73 -17.19
N ALA A 36 21.54 2.97 -16.92
CA ALA A 36 21.72 3.48 -15.57
C ALA A 36 20.39 3.46 -14.80
N ILE A 37 19.32 4.03 -15.36
CA ILE A 37 17.99 4.03 -14.72
C ILE A 37 17.51 2.61 -14.44
N VAL A 38 17.65 1.69 -15.40
CA VAL A 38 17.27 0.28 -15.22
C VAL A 38 18.08 -0.37 -14.11
N MET A 39 19.39 -0.15 -14.07
CA MET A 39 20.22 -0.70 -13.00
C MET A 39 19.86 -0.07 -11.65
N THR A 40 19.60 1.23 -11.58
CA THR A 40 19.15 1.92 -10.36
C THR A 40 17.83 1.31 -9.86
N TYR A 41 16.88 1.02 -10.75
CA TYR A 41 15.67 0.26 -10.40
C TYR A 41 15.98 -1.14 -9.86
N LEU A 42 16.85 -1.89 -10.54
CA LEU A 42 17.20 -3.26 -10.12
C LEU A 42 17.97 -3.32 -8.80
N HIS A 43 18.63 -2.24 -8.38
CA HIS A 43 19.28 -2.13 -7.08
C HIS A 43 18.36 -1.60 -5.98
N GLY A 44 17.12 -1.19 -6.31
CA GLY A 44 16.15 -0.67 -5.34
C GLY A 44 16.16 0.85 -5.16
N ASP A 45 17.01 1.56 -5.90
CA ASP A 45 17.28 3.00 -5.75
C ASP A 45 16.33 3.88 -6.58
N PHE A 46 15.44 3.27 -7.38
CA PHE A 46 14.47 3.95 -8.24
C PHE A 46 13.18 3.14 -8.33
N GLU A 47 12.02 3.77 -8.16
CA GLU A 47 10.71 3.13 -8.29
C GLU A 47 10.09 3.43 -9.66
N ILE A 48 9.49 2.43 -10.30
CA ILE A 48 8.74 2.63 -11.56
C ILE A 48 7.28 2.95 -11.18
N PRO A 49 6.74 4.13 -11.59
CA PRO A 49 5.35 4.49 -11.31
C PRO A 49 4.37 3.47 -11.92
N GLY A 50 3.38 3.04 -11.15
CA GLY A 50 2.32 2.12 -11.60
C GLY A 50 2.55 0.65 -11.27
N GLN A 51 3.65 0.29 -10.61
CA GLN A 51 3.74 -0.99 -9.91
C GLN A 51 2.98 -0.91 -8.59
N ARG A 52 2.15 -1.94 -8.33
CA ARG A 52 1.55 -2.14 -7.01
C ARG A 52 2.68 -2.25 -5.99
N THR A 53 2.65 -1.38 -5.00
CA THR A 53 3.65 -1.34 -3.93
C THR A 53 3.13 -2.12 -2.73
N SER A 54 4.04 -2.50 -1.81
CA SER A 54 3.63 -3.01 -0.50
C SER A 54 2.72 -2.02 0.25
N PHE A 55 2.81 -0.72 -0.07
CA PHE A 55 1.92 0.29 0.47
C PHE A 55 0.48 0.17 -0.06
N ASP A 56 0.30 -0.19 -1.34
CA ASP A 56 -1.02 -0.41 -1.92
C ASP A 56 -1.70 -1.66 -1.33
N ASP A 57 -0.92 -2.73 -1.06
CA ASP A 57 -1.45 -3.93 -0.40
C ASP A 57 -1.90 -3.62 1.05
N LEU A 58 -1.16 -2.78 1.78
CA LEU A 58 -1.58 -2.32 3.13
C LEU A 58 -2.86 -1.46 3.09
N ILE A 59 -3.05 -0.65 2.05
CA ILE A 59 -4.30 0.12 1.85
C ILE A 59 -5.48 -0.84 1.64
N ASP A 60 -5.29 -1.90 0.86
CA ASP A 60 -6.34 -2.90 0.62
C ASP A 60 -6.68 -3.70 1.89
N GLU A 61 -5.67 -4.09 2.68
CA GLU A 61 -5.88 -4.74 3.98
C GLU A 61 -6.66 -3.84 4.95
N LEU A 62 -6.33 -2.55 5.00
CA LEU A 62 -7.06 -1.57 5.81
C LEU A 62 -8.51 -1.38 5.32
N ALA A 63 -8.72 -1.34 4.00
CA ALA A 63 -10.05 -1.23 3.42
C ALA A 63 -10.91 -2.47 3.71
N ALA A 64 -10.31 -3.67 3.65
CA ALA A 64 -10.96 -4.93 4.01
C ALA A 64 -11.36 -4.94 5.49
N LEU A 65 -10.44 -4.59 6.38
CA LEU A 65 -10.70 -4.51 7.82
C LEU A 65 -11.85 -3.54 8.14
N ARG A 66 -11.89 -2.37 7.47
CA ARG A 66 -12.98 -1.40 7.62
C ARG A 66 -14.34 -1.98 7.21
N ALA A 67 -14.37 -2.77 6.15
CA ALA A 67 -15.60 -3.41 5.68
C ALA A 67 -16.13 -4.44 6.68
N GLU A 68 -15.26 -5.21 7.34
CA GLU A 68 -15.63 -6.19 8.36
C GLU A 68 -16.16 -5.55 9.66
N ILE A 69 -15.63 -4.37 10.04
CA ILE A 69 -16.06 -3.66 11.27
C ILE A 69 -17.40 -2.93 11.08
N ALA A 70 -17.71 -2.46 9.87
CA ALA A 70 -18.90 -1.64 9.64
C ALA A 70 -20.24 -2.29 10.08
N PRO A 71 -20.51 -3.60 9.83
CA PRO A 71 -21.69 -4.29 10.36
C PRO A 71 -21.77 -4.31 11.89
N ILE A 72 -20.63 -4.37 12.57
CA ILE A 72 -20.56 -4.41 14.04
C ILE A 72 -20.96 -3.07 14.62
N GLY A 73 -20.44 -1.97 14.06
CA GLY A 73 -20.84 -0.61 14.44
C GLY A 73 -22.35 -0.39 14.27
N LYS A 74 -22.94 -0.94 13.20
CA LYS A 74 -24.39 -0.89 12.97
C LYS A 74 -25.17 -1.61 14.07
N ASN A 75 -24.74 -2.80 14.49
CA ASN A 75 -25.39 -3.56 15.56
C ASN A 75 -25.27 -2.87 16.92
N VAL A 76 -24.08 -2.35 17.26
CA VAL A 76 -23.87 -1.57 18.49
C VAL A 76 -24.78 -0.34 18.52
N ASN A 77 -24.88 0.40 17.42
CA ASN A 77 -25.76 1.57 17.31
C ASN A 77 -27.25 1.19 17.49
N GLN A 78 -27.68 0.04 16.98
CA GLN A 78 -29.04 -0.46 17.18
C GLN A 78 -29.34 -0.80 18.65
N ILE A 79 -28.38 -1.42 19.37
CA ILE A 79 -28.51 -1.72 20.79
C ILE A 79 -28.58 -0.42 21.60
N ALA A 80 -27.70 0.54 21.32
CA ALA A 80 -27.70 1.86 21.95
C ALA A 80 -29.03 2.59 21.74
N TYR A 81 -29.57 2.57 20.52
CA TYR A 81 -30.88 3.15 20.23
C TYR A 81 -32.01 2.52 21.06
N LYS A 82 -32.05 1.18 21.16
CA LYS A 82 -33.06 0.47 21.98
C LYS A 82 -32.96 0.85 23.45
N LEU A 83 -31.75 0.92 23.99
CA LEU A 83 -31.50 1.35 25.38
C LEU A 83 -31.95 2.79 25.63
N ASN A 84 -31.56 3.71 24.74
CA ASN A 84 -31.90 5.12 24.84
C ASN A 84 -33.41 5.38 24.71
N ALA A 85 -34.14 4.51 24.01
CA ALA A 85 -35.60 4.55 23.90
C ALA A 85 -36.33 3.93 25.12
N GLY A 86 -35.61 3.57 26.20
CA GLY A 86 -36.20 2.93 27.39
C GLY A 86 -36.57 1.46 27.19
N GLY A 87 -36.16 0.86 26.07
CA GLY A 87 -36.35 -0.56 25.77
C GLY A 87 -35.38 -1.43 26.56
N ARG A 88 -35.80 -2.68 26.82
CA ARG A 88 -34.91 -3.70 27.40
C ARG A 88 -34.19 -4.46 26.28
N PRO A 89 -32.85 -4.49 26.24
CA PRO A 89 -32.12 -5.30 25.27
C PRO A 89 -32.50 -6.77 25.39
N HIS A 90 -32.51 -7.46 24.26
CA HIS A 90 -32.70 -8.91 24.24
C HIS A 90 -31.44 -9.59 24.80
N PRO A 91 -31.51 -10.78 25.42
CA PRO A 91 -30.33 -11.50 25.89
C PRO A 91 -29.24 -11.70 24.81
N VAL A 92 -29.65 -11.81 23.55
CA VAL A 92 -28.75 -11.89 22.38
C VAL A 92 -27.94 -10.59 22.18
N ASP A 93 -28.47 -9.43 22.54
CA ASP A 93 -27.78 -8.14 22.43
C ASP A 93 -26.52 -8.11 23.31
N SER A 94 -26.52 -8.80 24.46
CA SER A 94 -25.34 -8.93 25.32
C SER A 94 -24.24 -9.80 24.69
N ALA A 95 -24.62 -10.89 24.03
CA ALA A 95 -23.68 -11.73 23.30
C ALA A 95 -23.09 -11.00 22.08
N VAL A 96 -23.91 -10.21 21.38
CA VAL A 96 -23.49 -9.33 20.27
C VAL A 96 -22.51 -8.27 20.77
N LEU A 97 -22.74 -7.66 21.94
CA LEU A 97 -21.84 -6.67 22.52
C LEU A 97 -20.48 -7.27 22.88
N ALA A 98 -20.47 -8.44 23.54
CA ALA A 98 -19.22 -9.15 23.87
C ALA A 98 -18.44 -9.57 22.61
N GLN A 99 -19.12 -9.95 21.52
CA GLN A 99 -18.47 -10.21 20.24
C GLN A 99 -17.95 -8.92 19.59
N ALA A 100 -18.68 -7.80 19.71
CA ALA A 100 -18.25 -6.51 19.20
C ALA A 100 -16.96 -6.02 19.89
N GLU A 101 -16.87 -6.17 21.21
CA GLU A 101 -15.65 -5.85 21.98
C GLU A 101 -14.45 -6.68 21.51
N ARG A 102 -14.64 -7.99 21.29
CA ARG A 102 -13.58 -8.87 20.75
C ARG A 102 -13.13 -8.45 19.36
N VAL A 103 -14.06 -8.17 18.46
CA VAL A 103 -13.67 -7.75 17.10
C VAL A 103 -13.01 -6.37 17.11
N LEU A 104 -13.44 -5.45 17.99
CA LEU A 104 -12.77 -4.15 18.14
C LEU A 104 -11.32 -4.32 18.64
N ALA A 105 -11.07 -5.26 19.55
CA ALA A 105 -9.71 -5.57 20.00
C ALA A 105 -8.85 -6.17 18.87
N LEU A 106 -9.42 -7.08 18.07
CA LEU A 106 -8.75 -7.64 16.89
C LEU A 106 -8.45 -6.56 15.85
N ALA A 107 -9.40 -5.67 15.58
CA ALA A 107 -9.24 -4.55 14.67
C ALA A 107 -8.12 -3.60 15.13
N ARG A 108 -8.05 -3.30 16.44
CA ARG A 108 -6.95 -2.51 17.00
C ARG A 108 -5.61 -3.21 16.79
N THR A 109 -5.53 -4.51 17.08
CA THR A 109 -4.31 -5.30 16.89
C THR A 109 -3.87 -5.31 15.42
N ALA A 110 -4.81 -5.47 14.49
CA ALA A 110 -4.53 -5.42 13.06
C ALA A 110 -4.05 -4.03 12.62
N ALA A 111 -4.68 -2.95 13.11
CA ALA A 111 -4.24 -1.59 12.84
C ALA A 111 -2.83 -1.31 13.37
N GLU A 112 -2.48 -1.79 14.57
CA GLU A 112 -1.13 -1.71 15.14
C GLU A 112 -0.10 -2.49 14.29
N ALA A 113 -0.47 -3.66 13.78
CA ALA A 113 0.38 -4.45 12.88
C ALA A 113 0.62 -3.74 11.54
N ILE A 114 -0.43 -3.13 10.96
CA ILE A 114 -0.32 -2.34 9.72
C ILE A 114 0.56 -1.10 9.94
N ASP A 115 0.42 -0.40 11.07
CA ASP A 115 1.25 0.76 11.41
C ASP A 115 2.73 0.36 11.53
N LEU A 116 3.01 -0.74 12.23
CA LEU A 116 4.37 -1.29 12.34
C LEU A 116 4.94 -1.67 10.96
N ALA A 117 4.18 -2.37 10.13
CA ALA A 117 4.60 -2.76 8.79
C ALA A 117 4.86 -1.54 7.89
N SER A 118 4.01 -0.52 7.98
CA SER A 118 4.17 0.76 7.28
C SER A 118 5.45 1.48 7.74
N HIS A 119 5.70 1.52 9.04
CA HIS A 119 6.91 2.12 9.61
C HIS A 119 8.19 1.38 9.17
N GLN A 120 8.16 0.05 9.12
CA GLN A 120 9.26 -0.79 8.63
C GLN A 120 9.51 -0.58 7.12
N ALA A 121 8.44 -0.52 6.31
CA ALA A 121 8.56 -0.24 4.88
C ALA A 121 9.18 1.15 4.63
N ALA A 122 8.70 2.18 5.35
CA ALA A 122 9.21 3.55 5.22
C ALA A 122 10.67 3.72 5.69
N THR A 123 11.08 2.98 6.73
CA THR A 123 12.47 3.00 7.24
C THR A 123 13.41 2.21 6.35
N SER A 124 12.98 1.07 5.80
CA SER A 124 13.77 0.28 4.85
C SER A 124 14.05 1.07 3.58
N LYS A 125 13.06 1.82 3.08
CA LYS A 125 13.20 2.75 1.95
C LYS A 125 14.14 3.94 2.21
N ARG A 126 14.45 4.27 3.47
CA ARG A 126 15.42 5.31 3.84
C ARG A 126 16.84 4.76 4.05
N ALA A 127 16.98 3.45 4.22
CA ALA A 127 18.26 2.79 4.49
C ALA A 127 18.88 2.15 3.23
N ALA A 128 18.06 1.92 2.19
CA ALA A 128 18.50 1.72 0.81
C ALA A 128 18.80 3.09 0.18
#